data_AF-M2TRP7-F1
#
_entry.id   AF-M2TRP7-F1
#
_cell.length_a   1.000
_cell.length_b   1.000
_cell.length_c   1.000
_cell.angle_alpha   90.00
_cell.angle_beta   90.00
_cell.angle_gamma   90.00
#
_symmetry.space_group_name_H-M   'P 1'
#
loop_
_entity.id
_entity.type
_entity.pdbx_description
1 polymer ?
#
loop_
_entity_poly.entity_id
_entity_poly.type
_entity_poly.pdbx_seq_one_letter_code
_entity_poly.pdbx_strand_id
1 'polypeptide(L)'
;MSDSTDDNGLSRREVLALSQGLLVLGAAPMSVLAAPAPTAEEQSPVRNTVTSKVSFKVNGQHRELEVDNRTTLLDAMREHLHLTGSKKGCDHGQCGACTMIVDGQRINSCLSLAIMHQGAEITTIEGLGTPEKLHPMQAAFVKHDGYQCGYCTPGQICSAVSVLEEIKQGIPSHVSGDITAAPTLSVDEMRERMSGNLCRCGAYSNIIDAMSDVAGGRV
;
A
#
# COMPACT_ATOMS: atom_id res chain seq x y z
N MET A 1 19.43 -5.40 -30.18
CA MET A 1 20.23 -5.83 -29.02
C MET A 1 21.58 -6.31 -29.55
N SER A 2 22.59 -5.46 -29.42
CA SER A 2 23.99 -5.77 -29.74
C SER A 2 24.60 -6.59 -28.62
N ASP A 3 25.13 -7.76 -28.97
CA ASP A 3 25.84 -8.66 -28.05
C ASP A 3 27.21 -8.05 -27.75
N SER A 4 27.46 -7.68 -26.50
CA SER A 4 28.71 -7.07 -26.05
C SER A 4 29.69 -8.18 -25.66
N THR A 5 30.80 -8.29 -26.38
CA THR A 5 31.93 -9.16 -26.05
C THR A 5 32.81 -8.49 -25.00
N ASP A 6 33.03 -9.17 -23.86
CA ASP A 6 34.06 -8.79 -22.90
C ASP A 6 35.47 -9.14 -23.43
N ASP A 7 36.48 -8.40 -22.98
CA ASP A 7 37.85 -8.27 -23.52
C ASP A 7 38.74 -9.55 -23.44
N ASN A 8 38.14 -10.71 -23.16
CA ASN A 8 38.81 -12.02 -23.15
C ASN A 8 38.23 -13.01 -24.18
N GLY A 9 37.37 -12.56 -25.10
CA GLY A 9 36.97 -13.33 -26.29
C GLY A 9 36.11 -14.58 -26.04
N LEU A 10 35.58 -14.77 -24.83
CA LEU A 10 34.73 -15.90 -24.48
C LEU A 10 33.26 -15.48 -24.35
N SER A 11 32.38 -16.18 -25.06
CA SER A 11 30.93 -15.97 -25.00
C SER A 11 30.33 -16.54 -23.71
N ARG A 12 29.24 -15.93 -23.21
CA ARG A 12 28.43 -16.47 -22.09
C ARG A 12 28.03 -17.94 -22.28
N ARG A 13 27.86 -18.39 -23.52
CA ARG A 13 27.55 -19.79 -23.83
C ARG A 13 28.72 -20.74 -23.59
N GLU A 14 29.95 -20.28 -23.78
CA GLU A 14 31.16 -21.09 -23.60
C GLU A 14 31.47 -21.30 -22.12
N VAL A 15 31.21 -20.28 -21.28
CA VAL A 15 31.34 -20.39 -19.81
C VAL A 15 30.40 -21.45 -19.23
N LEU A 16 29.17 -21.56 -19.77
CA LEU A 16 28.19 -22.57 -19.34
C LEU A 16 28.50 -23.98 -19.86
N ALA A 17 29.24 -24.11 -20.96
CA ALA A 17 29.65 -25.40 -21.51
C ALA A 17 30.84 -26.02 -20.74
N LEU A 18 31.71 -25.18 -20.16
CA LEU A 18 32.89 -25.61 -19.40
C LEU A 18 32.59 -26.12 -17.98
N SER A 19 31.36 -25.97 -17.48
CA SER A 19 30.98 -26.40 -16.12
C SER A 19 30.57 -27.88 -16.00
N GLN A 20 30.69 -28.69 -17.05
CA GLN A 20 30.41 -30.13 -17.00
C GLN A 20 31.69 -30.95 -17.17
N GLY A 21 32.41 -31.17 -16.08
CA GLY A 21 33.49 -32.15 -16.06
C GLY A 21 34.44 -31.95 -14.91
N LEU A 22 34.14 -32.56 -13.76
CA LEU A 22 35.10 -33.28 -12.91
C LEU A 22 34.33 -33.82 -11.68
N LEU A 23 34.40 -35.14 -11.45
CA LEU A 23 34.66 -35.80 -10.16
C LEU A 23 34.19 -37.26 -10.20
N VAL A 24 35.13 -38.17 -10.50
CA VAL A 24 35.05 -39.57 -10.06
C VAL A 24 36.24 -39.80 -9.15
N LEU A 25 36.00 -39.91 -7.85
CA LEU A 25 36.86 -40.58 -6.87
C LEU A 25 35.96 -41.23 -5.82
N GLY A 26 36.08 -42.54 -5.69
CA GLY A 26 35.22 -43.38 -4.85
C GLY A 26 35.42 -43.16 -3.35
N ALA A 27 34.39 -43.51 -2.58
CA ALA A 27 34.47 -43.72 -1.14
C ALA A 27 33.55 -44.89 -0.75
N ALA A 28 34.10 -45.83 0.01
CA ALA A 28 33.42 -47.03 0.52
C ALA A 28 32.28 -46.69 1.49
N PRO A 29 31.27 -47.57 1.68
CA PRO A 29 30.22 -47.31 2.64
C PRO A 29 30.73 -47.56 4.07
N MET A 30 30.98 -46.49 4.82
CA MET A 30 31.00 -46.56 6.28
C MET A 30 29.56 -46.50 6.77
N SER A 31 29.05 -47.64 7.25
CA SER A 31 27.79 -47.69 7.99
C SER A 31 27.98 -47.02 9.35
N VAL A 32 27.70 -45.72 9.41
CA VAL A 32 27.57 -45.00 10.67
C VAL A 32 26.17 -45.29 11.21
N LEU A 33 26.09 -46.05 12.31
CA LEU A 33 24.89 -46.12 13.14
C LEU A 33 24.66 -44.74 13.75
N ALA A 34 23.92 -43.89 13.05
CA ALA A 34 23.41 -42.65 13.61
C ALA A 34 22.35 -43.02 14.66
N ALA A 35 22.69 -42.84 15.93
CA ALA A 35 21.67 -42.83 16.98
C ALA A 35 20.68 -41.69 16.66
N PRO A 36 19.35 -41.92 16.75
CA PRO A 36 18.40 -40.85 16.53
C PRO A 36 18.63 -39.77 17.59
N ALA A 37 18.97 -38.56 17.13
CA ALA A 37 18.94 -37.39 17.99
C ALA A 37 17.52 -37.27 18.57
N PRO A 38 17.35 -36.98 19.87
CA PRO A 38 16.03 -36.68 20.40
C PRO A 38 15.51 -35.46 19.64
N THR A 39 14.45 -35.66 18.86
CA THR A 39 13.63 -34.57 18.32
C THR A 39 12.90 -33.97 19.51
N ALA A 40 13.59 -33.10 20.23
CA ALA A 40 12.94 -32.11 21.07
C ALA A 40 12.27 -31.14 20.10
N GLU A 41 11.00 -31.45 19.77
CA GLU A 41 10.08 -30.42 19.30
C GLU A 41 9.92 -29.43 20.46
N GLU A 42 10.80 -28.43 20.54
CA GLU A 42 10.51 -27.21 21.28
C GLU A 42 9.36 -26.50 20.56
N GLN A 43 8.13 -26.93 20.86
CA GLN A 43 6.95 -26.14 20.58
C GLN A 43 7.05 -24.87 21.43
N SER A 44 7.56 -23.80 20.81
CA SER A 44 7.50 -22.46 21.37
C SER A 44 6.05 -22.19 21.82
N PRO A 45 5.81 -21.75 23.06
CA PRO A 45 4.45 -21.57 23.56
C PRO A 45 3.74 -20.54 22.67
N VAL A 46 2.64 -20.96 22.04
CA VAL A 46 1.73 -20.05 21.35
C VAL A 46 1.24 -19.05 22.39
N ARG A 47 1.69 -17.80 22.29
CA ARG A 47 1.23 -16.75 23.22
C ARG A 47 -0.26 -16.52 22.98
N ASN A 48 -1.05 -16.63 24.05
CA ASN A 48 -2.47 -16.27 24.03
C ASN A 48 -2.63 -14.84 23.50
N THR A 49 -3.60 -14.64 22.62
CA THR A 49 -3.92 -13.34 22.03
C THR A 49 -4.59 -12.44 23.08
N VAL A 50 -4.13 -11.20 23.20
CA VAL A 50 -4.78 -10.19 24.04
C VAL A 50 -5.80 -9.47 23.17
N THR A 51 -7.07 -9.52 23.55
CA THR A 51 -8.17 -8.87 22.82
C THR A 51 -8.70 -7.65 23.58
N SER A 52 -9.22 -6.68 22.85
CA SER A 52 -9.92 -5.50 23.39
C SER A 52 -11.18 -5.21 22.59
N LYS A 53 -12.20 -4.66 23.27
CA LYS A 53 -13.36 -4.05 22.61
C LYS A 53 -12.99 -2.66 22.12
N VAL A 54 -13.39 -2.34 20.89
CA VAL A 54 -13.16 -1.04 20.26
C VAL A 54 -14.39 -0.65 19.43
N SER A 55 -14.69 0.64 19.36
CA SER A 55 -15.78 1.18 18.54
C SER A 55 -15.31 2.27 17.59
N PHE A 56 -15.97 2.40 16.44
CA PHE A 56 -15.67 3.37 15.38
C PHE A 56 -16.96 3.96 14.81
N LYS A 57 -16.87 5.12 14.16
CA LYS A 57 -17.88 5.61 13.21
C LYS A 57 -17.35 5.43 11.79
N VAL A 58 -17.65 4.29 11.15
CA VAL A 58 -17.16 3.96 9.80
C VAL A 58 -18.19 4.32 8.76
N ASN A 59 -17.83 5.19 7.80
CA ASN A 59 -18.71 5.65 6.73
C ASN A 59 -20.08 6.14 7.25
N GLY A 60 -20.05 6.86 8.38
CA GLY A 60 -21.24 7.37 9.07
C GLY A 60 -21.97 6.37 9.98
N GLN A 61 -21.55 5.10 10.05
CA GLN A 61 -22.20 4.05 10.83
C GLN A 61 -21.39 3.67 12.06
N HIS A 62 -22.05 3.57 13.23
CA HIS A 62 -21.41 3.08 14.45
C HIS A 62 -21.12 1.58 14.35
N ARG A 63 -19.89 1.17 14.68
CA ARG A 63 -19.41 -0.21 14.62
C ARG A 63 -18.65 -0.52 15.90
N GLU A 64 -18.92 -1.69 16.48
CA GLU A 64 -18.20 -2.21 17.64
C GLU A 64 -17.60 -3.56 17.31
N LEU A 65 -16.35 -3.78 17.72
CA LEU A 65 -15.61 -5.02 17.48
C LEU A 65 -14.87 -5.44 18.74
N GLU A 66 -14.66 -6.75 18.89
CA GLU A 66 -13.64 -7.30 19.77
C GLU A 66 -12.52 -7.85 18.89
N VAL A 67 -11.30 -7.31 19.05
CA VAL A 67 -10.17 -7.59 18.15
C VAL A 67 -8.91 -7.93 18.96
N ASP A 68 -8.00 -8.70 18.36
CA ASP A 68 -6.63 -8.82 18.85
C ASP A 68 -5.98 -7.43 18.83
N ASN A 69 -5.23 -7.08 19.88
CA ASN A 69 -4.59 -5.77 20.00
C ASN A 69 -3.56 -5.47 18.88
N ARG A 70 -3.13 -6.49 18.13
CA ARG A 70 -2.23 -6.36 16.97
C ARG A 70 -2.99 -6.11 15.66
N THR A 71 -4.31 -6.23 15.64
CA THR A 71 -5.12 -6.00 14.44
C THR A 71 -4.91 -4.57 13.95
N THR A 72 -4.40 -4.43 12.74
CA THR A 72 -4.25 -3.13 12.08
C THR A 72 -5.63 -2.55 11.77
N LEU A 73 -5.72 -1.23 11.61
CA LEU A 73 -6.96 -0.59 11.20
C LEU A 73 -7.39 -1.09 9.82
N LEU A 74 -6.43 -1.38 8.95
CA LEU A 74 -6.66 -2.02 7.65
C LEU A 74 -7.37 -3.37 7.80
N ASP A 75 -6.85 -4.25 8.65
CA ASP A 75 -7.41 -5.58 8.84
C ASP A 75 -8.76 -5.54 9.59
N ALA A 76 -8.94 -4.60 10.51
CA ALA A 76 -10.25 -4.36 11.13
C ALA A 76 -11.32 -4.04 10.08
N MET A 77 -11.04 -3.13 9.13
CA MET A 77 -12.01 -2.79 8.08
C MET A 77 -12.25 -3.97 7.13
N ARG A 78 -11.19 -4.64 6.69
CA ARG A 78 -11.27 -5.66 5.63
C ARG A 78 -11.79 -7.01 6.13
N GLU A 79 -11.21 -7.51 7.21
CA GLU A 79 -11.39 -8.90 7.62
C GLU A 79 -12.50 -9.03 8.67
N HIS A 80 -12.72 -7.98 9.50
CA HIS A 80 -13.80 -7.96 10.49
C HIS A 80 -15.07 -7.26 10.02
N LEU A 81 -14.96 -6.14 9.28
CA LEU A 81 -16.12 -5.39 8.78
C LEU A 81 -16.48 -5.68 7.30
N HIS A 82 -15.63 -6.45 6.60
CA HIS A 82 -15.82 -6.82 5.20
C HIS A 82 -15.88 -5.61 4.24
N LEU A 83 -15.32 -4.48 4.63
CA LEU A 83 -15.09 -3.31 3.79
C LEU A 83 -13.76 -3.48 3.05
N THR A 84 -13.82 -4.20 1.94
CA THR A 84 -12.63 -4.67 1.22
C THR A 84 -12.04 -3.63 0.27
N GLY A 85 -12.63 -2.44 0.17
CA GLY A 85 -12.20 -1.34 -0.70
C GLY A 85 -10.77 -0.90 -0.41
N SER A 86 -10.42 -0.66 0.85
CA SER A 86 -9.04 -0.41 1.27
C SER A 86 -8.16 -1.65 1.05
N LYS A 87 -6.98 -1.48 0.43
CA LYS A 87 -6.16 -2.61 -0.05
C LYS A 87 -4.87 -2.81 0.73
N LYS A 88 -4.45 -4.06 0.88
CA LYS A 88 -3.15 -4.45 1.44
C LYS A 88 -2.14 -4.73 0.33
N GLY A 89 -1.44 -3.69 -0.13
CA GLY A 89 -0.41 -3.84 -1.17
C GLY A 89 0.98 -4.20 -0.66
N CYS A 90 1.32 -3.81 0.57
CA CYS A 90 2.66 -4.03 1.14
C CYS A 90 2.68 -4.32 2.64
N ASP A 91 1.67 -3.90 3.41
CA ASP A 91 1.60 -3.99 4.88
C ASP A 91 2.73 -3.29 5.67
N HIS A 92 3.50 -2.42 5.00
CA HIS A 92 4.67 -1.74 5.57
C HIS A 92 4.71 -0.23 5.26
N GLY A 93 3.57 0.37 4.91
CA GLY A 93 3.46 1.82 4.62
C GLY A 93 4.17 2.28 3.34
N GLN A 94 4.55 1.37 2.45
CA GLN A 94 5.36 1.67 1.27
C GLN A 94 4.56 2.11 0.04
N CYS A 95 3.26 1.77 -0.05
CA CYS A 95 2.51 1.93 -1.31
C CYS A 95 1.26 2.81 -1.27
N GLY A 96 0.74 3.18 -0.09
CA GLY A 96 -0.50 3.98 0.00
C GLY A 96 -1.79 3.28 -0.46
N ALA A 97 -1.78 2.02 -0.89
CA ALA A 97 -3.00 1.32 -1.31
C ALA A 97 -4.04 1.16 -0.18
N CYS A 98 -3.57 1.26 1.07
CA CYS A 98 -4.37 1.17 2.29
C CYS A 98 -4.85 2.54 2.81
N THR A 99 -4.73 3.62 2.04
CA THR A 99 -5.13 4.95 2.52
C THR A 99 -6.61 5.01 2.88
N MET A 100 -6.90 5.49 4.08
CA MET A 100 -8.23 5.84 4.57
C MET A 100 -8.16 7.23 5.22
N ILE A 101 -9.31 7.89 5.38
CA ILE A 101 -9.41 9.19 6.04
C ILE A 101 -9.92 8.96 7.46
N VAL A 102 -9.11 9.26 8.46
CA VAL A 102 -9.43 9.13 9.88
C VAL A 102 -9.45 10.52 10.50
N ASP A 103 -10.59 10.92 11.06
CA ASP A 103 -10.82 12.26 11.64
C ASP A 103 -10.39 13.40 10.69
N GLY A 104 -10.69 13.23 9.40
CA GLY A 104 -10.36 14.18 8.34
C GLY A 104 -8.93 14.06 7.77
N GLN A 105 -8.05 13.25 8.36
CA GLN A 105 -6.66 13.08 7.91
C GLN A 105 -6.46 11.75 7.19
N ARG A 106 -5.81 11.78 6.02
CA ARG A 106 -5.43 10.53 5.35
C ARG A 106 -4.26 9.85 6.07
N ILE A 107 -4.37 8.54 6.28
CA ILE A 107 -3.29 7.74 6.89
C ILE A 107 -3.08 6.40 6.15
N ASN A 108 -1.89 5.82 6.31
CA ASN A 108 -1.65 4.42 5.96
C ASN A 108 -2.21 3.50 7.06
N SER A 109 -3.38 2.93 6.83
CA SER A 109 -4.08 2.13 7.84
C SER A 109 -3.40 0.81 8.23
N CYS A 110 -2.44 0.30 7.43
CA CYS A 110 -1.61 -0.85 7.82
C CYS A 110 -0.61 -0.53 8.94
N LEU A 111 -0.26 0.74 9.17
CA LEU A 111 0.69 1.17 10.19
C LEU A 111 0.01 1.72 11.44
N SER A 112 -1.27 1.43 11.64
CA SER A 112 -2.02 1.90 12.80
C SER A 112 -2.88 0.78 13.35
N LEU A 113 -2.92 0.62 14.68
CA LEU A 113 -3.69 -0.45 15.33
C LEU A 113 -5.15 -0.01 15.49
N ALA A 114 -6.08 -0.93 15.30
CA ALA A 114 -7.51 -0.66 15.44
C ALA A 114 -7.84 -0.07 16.82
N ILE A 115 -7.23 -0.59 17.88
CA ILE A 115 -7.43 -0.13 19.27
C ILE A 115 -6.95 1.30 19.53
N MET A 116 -6.13 1.90 18.66
CA MET A 116 -5.69 3.29 18.79
C MET A 116 -6.77 4.29 18.37
N HIS A 117 -7.81 3.83 17.68
CA HIS A 117 -8.84 4.66 17.03
C HIS A 117 -10.20 4.55 17.70
N GLN A 118 -10.21 4.38 19.02
CA GLN A 118 -11.44 4.32 19.80
C GLN A 118 -12.30 5.58 19.60
N GLY A 119 -13.48 5.41 19.02
CA GLY A 119 -14.45 6.47 18.75
C GLY A 119 -14.16 7.31 17.51
N ALA A 120 -13.10 7.03 16.76
CA ALA A 120 -12.70 7.82 15.59
C ALA A 120 -13.72 7.72 14.45
N GLU A 121 -13.81 8.78 13.64
CA GLU A 121 -14.57 8.80 12.39
C GLU A 121 -13.67 8.35 11.23
N ILE A 122 -14.09 7.28 10.55
CA ILE A 122 -13.30 6.63 9.50
C ILE A 122 -14.10 6.66 8.21
N THR A 123 -13.51 7.24 7.17
CA THR A 123 -14.04 7.19 5.81
C THR A 123 -13.12 6.31 4.95
N THR A 124 -13.69 5.23 4.42
CA THR A 124 -13.07 4.35 3.43
C THR A 124 -13.51 4.76 2.02
N ILE A 125 -13.00 4.09 0.97
CA ILE A 125 -13.43 4.37 -0.41
C ILE A 125 -14.94 4.18 -0.60
N GLU A 126 -15.53 3.22 0.09
CA GLU A 126 -16.97 2.94 0.09
C GLU A 126 -17.79 4.08 0.71
N GLY A 127 -17.18 4.85 1.62
CA GLY A 127 -17.82 6.01 2.24
C GLY A 127 -17.87 7.25 1.36
N LEU A 128 -16.98 7.35 0.36
CA LEU A 128 -16.96 8.50 -0.57
C LEU A 128 -18.09 8.43 -1.59
N GLY A 129 -18.43 7.23 -2.06
CA GLY A 129 -19.49 7.03 -3.04
C GLY A 129 -19.61 5.58 -3.53
N THR A 130 -20.72 5.29 -4.18
CA THR A 130 -21.07 3.97 -4.73
C THR A 130 -21.23 4.08 -6.25
N PRO A 131 -21.29 2.96 -7.00
CA PRO A 131 -21.53 2.99 -8.45
C PRO A 131 -22.78 3.78 -8.87
N GLU A 132 -23.83 3.81 -8.03
CA GLU A 132 -25.07 4.54 -8.27
C GLU A 132 -24.96 6.04 -7.97
N LYS A 133 -24.02 6.42 -7.10
CA LYS A 133 -23.78 7.81 -6.70
C LYS A 133 -22.30 8.01 -6.44
N LEU A 134 -21.57 8.21 -7.53
CA LEU A 134 -20.14 8.45 -7.49
C LEU A 134 -19.81 9.79 -6.83
N HIS A 135 -18.76 9.78 -6.00
CA HIS A 135 -18.08 11.00 -5.60
C HIS A 135 -17.52 11.71 -6.86
N PRO A 136 -17.46 13.06 -6.91
CA PRO A 136 -16.84 13.78 -8.03
C PRO A 136 -15.44 13.27 -8.39
N MET A 137 -14.61 12.95 -7.40
CA MET A 137 -13.29 12.33 -7.62
C MET A 137 -13.37 10.93 -8.23
N GLN A 138 -14.32 10.09 -7.81
CA GLN A 138 -14.52 8.76 -8.43
C GLN A 138 -14.94 8.92 -9.89
N ALA A 139 -15.87 9.84 -10.18
CA ALA A 139 -16.31 10.13 -11.55
C ALA A 139 -15.18 10.68 -12.43
N ALA A 140 -14.33 11.55 -11.89
CA ALA A 140 -13.16 12.07 -12.60
C ALA A 140 -12.14 10.96 -12.92
N PHE A 141 -11.87 10.04 -11.98
CA PHE A 141 -11.02 8.89 -12.25
C PHE A 141 -11.55 8.01 -13.38
N VAL A 142 -12.87 7.83 -13.50
CA VAL A 142 -13.48 7.13 -14.66
C VAL A 142 -13.31 7.94 -15.94
N LYS A 143 -13.60 9.24 -15.92
CA LYS A 143 -13.54 10.13 -17.09
C LYS A 143 -12.14 10.21 -17.69
N HIS A 144 -11.11 10.25 -16.87
CA HIS A 144 -9.72 10.45 -17.29
C HIS A 144 -8.92 9.16 -17.37
N ASP A 145 -9.55 8.00 -17.16
CA ASP A 145 -8.85 6.70 -17.10
C ASP A 145 -7.71 6.72 -16.05
N GLY A 146 -8.01 7.27 -14.87
CA GLY A 146 -7.11 7.43 -13.72
C GLY A 146 -6.76 6.13 -13.01
N TYR A 147 -6.92 4.98 -13.67
CA TYR A 147 -6.61 3.66 -13.14
C TYR A 147 -6.47 2.65 -14.28
N GLN A 148 -5.94 1.47 -13.97
CA GLN A 148 -5.96 0.31 -14.88
C GLN A 148 -6.40 -0.94 -14.12
N CYS A 149 -5.47 -1.61 -13.42
CA CYS A 149 -5.81 -2.82 -12.63
C CYS A 149 -6.76 -2.55 -11.45
N GLY A 150 -6.97 -1.28 -11.08
CA GLY A 150 -7.88 -0.87 -10.02
C GLY A 150 -7.34 -1.02 -8.60
N TYR A 151 -6.19 -1.68 -8.39
CA TYR A 151 -5.74 -2.05 -7.05
C TYR A 151 -5.30 -0.86 -6.19
N CYS A 152 -4.57 0.11 -6.75
CA CYS A 152 -4.18 1.32 -6.02
C CYS A 152 -5.32 2.36 -5.95
N THR A 153 -6.35 2.23 -6.80
CA THR A 153 -7.37 3.25 -7.02
C THR A 153 -8.10 3.70 -5.75
N PRO A 154 -8.50 2.81 -4.81
CA PRO A 154 -9.08 3.22 -3.54
C PRO A 154 -8.20 4.18 -2.74
N GLY A 155 -6.92 3.83 -2.59
CA GLY A 155 -5.96 4.67 -1.88
C GLY A 155 -5.68 5.99 -2.63
N GLN A 156 -5.59 5.95 -3.96
CA GLN A 156 -5.42 7.13 -4.80
C GLN A 156 -6.59 8.12 -4.63
N ILE A 157 -7.84 7.64 -4.67
CA ILE A 157 -9.02 8.50 -4.54
C ILE A 157 -9.12 9.10 -3.13
N CYS A 158 -8.95 8.28 -2.08
CA CYS A 158 -8.95 8.78 -0.70
C CYS A 158 -7.85 9.84 -0.50
N SER A 159 -6.64 9.58 -0.99
CA SER A 159 -5.56 10.56 -0.93
C SER A 159 -5.87 11.82 -1.72
N ALA A 160 -6.36 11.71 -2.95
CA ALA A 160 -6.65 12.85 -3.81
C ALA A 160 -7.67 13.82 -3.16
N VAL A 161 -8.71 13.28 -2.53
CA VAL A 161 -9.69 14.09 -1.78
C VAL A 161 -9.02 14.82 -0.62
N SER A 162 -8.24 14.12 0.20
CA SER A 162 -7.53 14.74 1.32
C SER A 162 -6.47 15.74 0.87
N VAL A 163 -5.75 15.50 -0.23
CA VAL A 163 -4.74 16.44 -0.77
C VAL A 163 -5.35 17.78 -1.13
N LEU A 164 -6.50 17.78 -1.81
CA LEU A 164 -7.15 19.03 -2.18
C LEU A 164 -7.61 19.82 -0.94
N GLU A 165 -8.06 19.11 0.10
CA GLU A 165 -8.42 19.74 1.38
C GLU A 165 -7.17 20.22 2.15
N GLU A 166 -6.06 19.47 2.16
CA GLU A 166 -4.78 19.87 2.76
C GLU A 166 -4.24 21.16 2.14
N ILE A 167 -4.30 21.28 0.81
CA ILE A 167 -3.89 22.51 0.08
C ILE A 167 -4.79 23.68 0.49
N LYS A 168 -6.11 23.46 0.51
CA LYS A 168 -7.09 24.49 0.93
C LYS A 168 -6.88 24.93 2.38
N GLN A 169 -6.42 24.04 3.25
CA GLN A 169 -6.06 24.33 4.64
C GLN A 169 -4.72 25.06 4.79
N GLY A 170 -3.97 25.26 3.71
CA GLY A 170 -2.70 25.97 3.76
C GLY A 170 -1.50 25.13 4.20
N ILE A 171 -1.62 23.79 4.22
CA ILE A 171 -0.55 22.91 4.69
C ILE A 171 0.56 22.86 3.63
N PRO A 172 1.81 23.29 3.89
CA PRO A 172 2.88 23.27 2.89
C PRO A 172 3.33 21.85 2.52
N SER A 173 4.02 21.70 1.39
CA SER A 173 4.69 20.48 0.96
C SER A 173 6.16 20.73 0.64
N HIS A 174 6.86 19.68 0.21
CA HIS A 174 8.27 19.78 -0.19
C HIS A 174 8.49 20.74 -1.37
N VAL A 175 7.49 20.93 -2.24
CA VAL A 175 7.60 21.79 -3.43
C VAL A 175 7.03 23.19 -3.21
N SER A 176 6.58 23.51 -2.00
CA SER A 176 6.13 24.87 -1.67
C SER A 176 7.31 25.84 -1.66
N GLY A 177 7.27 26.84 -2.53
CA GLY A 177 8.37 27.81 -2.68
C GLY A 177 8.57 28.74 -1.47
N ASP A 178 7.50 29.05 -0.75
CA ASP A 178 7.51 29.81 0.51
C ASP A 178 6.66 29.08 1.55
N ILE A 179 7.30 28.58 2.61
CA ILE A 179 6.64 27.83 3.69
C ILE A 179 5.75 28.70 4.59
N THR A 180 5.82 30.02 4.46
CA THR A 180 5.02 30.98 5.22
C THR A 180 3.77 31.46 4.47
N ALA A 181 3.72 31.18 3.15
CA ALA A 181 2.58 31.51 2.30
C ALA A 181 1.64 30.31 2.13
N ALA A 182 0.38 30.59 1.76
CA ALA A 182 -0.55 29.53 1.39
C ALA A 182 -0.06 28.80 0.11
N PRO A 183 -0.06 27.46 0.07
CA PRO A 183 0.37 26.72 -1.11
C PRO A 183 -0.56 27.00 -2.29
N THR A 184 0.03 27.18 -3.46
CA THR A 184 -0.73 27.30 -4.71
C THR A 184 -1.27 25.94 -5.11
N LEU A 185 -2.56 25.85 -5.44
CA LEU A 185 -3.07 24.67 -6.14
C LEU A 185 -2.32 24.60 -7.47
N SER A 186 -1.52 23.55 -7.68
CA SER A 186 -0.72 23.36 -8.90
C SER A 186 -0.48 21.87 -9.14
N VAL A 187 -0.14 21.50 -10.38
CA VAL A 187 0.21 20.12 -10.72
C VAL A 187 1.40 19.59 -9.93
N ASP A 188 2.41 20.42 -9.66
CA ASP A 188 3.60 19.99 -8.92
C ASP A 188 3.27 19.72 -7.44
N GLU A 189 2.42 20.56 -6.84
CA GLU A 189 1.90 20.33 -5.48
C GLU A 189 1.05 19.06 -5.40
N MET A 190 0.18 18.80 -6.39
CA MET A 190 -0.59 17.55 -6.45
C MET A 190 0.32 16.34 -6.58
N ARG A 191 1.33 16.38 -7.47
CA ARG A 191 2.27 15.28 -7.67
C ARG A 191 3.04 14.95 -6.40
N GLU A 192 3.66 15.95 -5.77
CA GLU A 192 4.43 15.76 -4.55
C GLU A 192 3.56 15.13 -3.44
N ARG A 193 2.36 15.68 -3.22
CA ARG A 193 1.48 15.21 -2.16
C ARG A 193 0.85 13.85 -2.43
N MET A 194 0.80 13.42 -3.69
CA MET A 194 0.33 12.09 -4.10
C MET A 194 1.46 11.06 -4.19
N SER A 195 2.72 11.45 -4.02
CA SER A 195 3.89 10.55 -4.10
C SER A 195 3.83 9.38 -3.11
N GLY A 196 3.04 9.48 -2.04
CA GLY A 196 2.79 8.39 -1.08
C GLY A 196 1.89 7.26 -1.60
N ASN A 197 1.26 7.41 -2.78
CA ASN A 197 0.38 6.43 -3.39
C ASN A 197 0.97 5.89 -4.69
N LEU A 198 1.53 4.68 -4.63
CA LEU A 198 2.20 4.06 -5.77
C LEU A 198 1.21 3.37 -6.72
N CYS A 199 1.45 3.54 -8.02
CA CYS A 199 0.73 2.90 -9.11
C CYS A 199 1.70 2.18 -10.05
N ARG A 200 1.71 0.84 -10.00
CA ARG A 200 2.61 0.05 -10.87
C ARG A 200 2.19 0.03 -12.34
N CYS A 201 0.91 0.24 -12.61
CA CYS A 201 0.39 0.42 -13.96
C CYS A 201 0.85 1.74 -14.62
N GLY A 202 1.32 2.70 -13.81
CA GLY A 202 1.82 3.98 -14.31
C GLY A 202 0.73 4.97 -14.73
N ALA A 203 -0.47 4.90 -14.16
CA ALA A 203 -1.59 5.79 -14.48
C ALA A 203 -1.46 7.22 -13.90
N TYR A 204 -0.26 7.63 -13.46
CA TYR A 204 -0.06 8.85 -12.68
C TYR A 204 -0.52 10.13 -13.40
N SER A 205 -0.22 10.28 -14.70
CA SER A 205 -0.65 11.46 -15.47
C SER A 205 -2.17 11.60 -15.47
N ASN A 206 -2.88 10.51 -15.72
CA ASN A 206 -4.35 10.47 -15.74
C ASN A 206 -4.96 10.69 -14.34
N ILE A 207 -4.29 10.23 -13.27
CA ILE A 207 -4.69 10.52 -11.89
C ILE A 207 -4.62 12.03 -11.61
N ILE A 208 -3.55 12.70 -12.05
CA ILE A 208 -3.39 14.15 -11.90
C ILE A 208 -4.40 14.92 -12.76
N ASP A 209 -4.71 14.45 -13.97
CA ASP A 209 -5.75 15.05 -14.82
C ASP A 209 -7.13 14.95 -14.15
N ALA A 210 -7.45 13.82 -13.52
CA ALA A 210 -8.67 13.63 -12.75
C ALA A 210 -8.75 14.61 -11.55
N MET A 211 -7.66 14.78 -10.82
CA MET A 211 -7.59 15.74 -9.70
C MET A 211 -7.77 17.17 -10.18
N SER A 212 -7.13 17.55 -11.29
CA SER A 212 -7.19 18.89 -11.86
C SER A 212 -8.60 19.24 -12.34
N ASP A 213 -9.33 18.28 -12.89
CA ASP A 213 -10.74 18.44 -13.28
C ASP A 213 -11.62 18.75 -12.06
N VAL A 214 -11.46 18.01 -10.97
CA VAL A 214 -12.20 18.26 -9.71
C VAL A 214 -11.82 19.59 -9.07
N ALA A 215 -10.56 19.98 -9.18
CA ALA A 215 -10.02 21.24 -8.66
C ALA A 215 -10.51 22.50 -9.39
N GLY A 216 -11.20 22.37 -10.54
CA GLY A 216 -11.74 23.50 -11.30
C GLY A 216 -11.08 23.75 -12.68
N GLY A 217 -10.40 22.76 -13.25
CA GLY A 217 -9.78 22.83 -14.58
C GLY A 217 -8.26 22.95 -14.53
N ARG A 218 -7.58 22.91 -15.70
CA ARG A 218 -6.11 22.81 -15.80
C ARG A 218 -5.40 23.86 -14.93
N VAL A 219 -4.82 23.35 -13.86
CA VAL A 219 -3.96 24.07 -12.93
C VAL A 219 -2.51 24.00 -13.41
#